data_AF-A0A1I3WB57-F1
#
_entry.id   AF-A0A1I3WB57-F1
#
_cell.length_a   1.000
_cell.length_b   1.000
_cell.length_c   1.000
_cell.angle_alpha   90.00
_cell.angle_beta   90.00
_cell.angle_gamma   90.00
#
_symmetry.space_group_name_H-M   'P 1'
#
loop_
_entity.id
_entity.type
_entity.pdbx_description
1 polymer ?
#
loop_
_entity_poly.entity_id
_entity_poly.type
_entity_poly.pdbx_seq_one_letter_code
_entity_poly.pdbx_strand_id
1 'polypeptide(L)'
;MFDIGFWEILVIALVALIVVGPERLPKLIRVTGLWIGRAQASLHAIKTDISKELRAQELKDALNKTNQTMSDMNQTIHIDERLDEVKKTDPPEEIDKKDG
;
A
#
# COMPACT_ATOMS: atom_id res chain seq x y z
N MET A 1 4.61 -4.20 16.86
CA MET A 1 3.91 -4.09 18.15
C MET A 1 2.45 -3.78 17.87
N PHE A 2 1.66 -4.82 17.64
CA PHE A 2 0.20 -4.76 17.55
C PHE A 2 -0.33 -5.77 18.56
N ASP A 3 -0.17 -5.45 19.84
CA ASP A 3 -0.77 -6.23 20.93
C ASP A 3 -2.25 -5.85 21.03
N ILE A 4 -3.02 -6.07 19.97
CA ILE A 4 -4.47 -5.86 19.99
C ILE A 4 -5.09 -7.06 20.69
N GLY A 5 -5.37 -6.88 21.98
CA GLY A 5 -6.08 -7.85 22.80
C GLY A 5 -7.59 -7.84 22.53
N PHE A 6 -8.28 -8.89 23.01
CA PHE A 6 -9.74 -9.00 22.95
C PHE A 6 -10.44 -7.74 23.50
N TRP A 7 -9.86 -7.15 24.55
CA TRP A 7 -10.40 -5.95 25.19
C TRP A 7 -10.33 -4.69 24.34
N GLU A 8 -9.24 -4.48 23.60
CA GLU A 8 -9.15 -3.34 22.69
C GLU A 8 -10.12 -3.47 21.51
N ILE A 9 -10.29 -4.67 20.96
CA ILE A 9 -11.30 -4.92 19.92
C ILE A 9 -12.70 -4.56 20.43
N LEU A 10 -13.03 -4.91 21.67
CA LEU A 10 -14.34 -4.63 22.25
C LEU A 10 -14.56 -3.13 22.46
N VAL A 11 -13.55 -2.41 22.98
CA VAL A 11 -13.60 -0.95 23.13
C VAL A 11 -13.77 -0.27 21.77
N ILE A 12 -12.99 -0.67 20.76
CA ILE A 12 -13.10 -0.13 19.40
C ILE A 12 -14.48 -0.42 18.81
N ALA A 13 -15.01 -1.63 19.00
CA ALA A 13 -16.35 -1.99 18.55
C ALA A 13 -17.43 -1.12 19.20
N LEU A 14 -17.30 -0.84 20.50
CA LEU A 14 -18.23 0.02 21.22
C LEU A 14 -18.18 1.46 20.71
N VAL A 15 -16.97 2.01 20.52
CA VAL A 15 -16.77 3.35 19.94
C VAL A 15 -17.36 3.42 18.52
N ALA A 16 -17.08 2.42 17.68
CA ALA A 16 -17.62 2.33 16.34
C ALA A 16 -19.16 2.27 16.34
N LEU A 17 -19.76 1.52 17.27
CA LEU A 17 -21.21 1.46 17.44
C LEU A 17 -21.80 2.82 17.84
N ILE A 18 -21.13 3.61 18.67
CA ILE A 18 -21.61 4.94 19.08
C ILE A 18 -21.49 5.94 17.92
N VAL A 19 -20.35 5.97 17.23
CA VAL A 19 -20.08 6.94 16.15
C VAL A 19 -20.90 6.65 14.91
N VAL A 20 -20.88 5.41 14.46
CA VAL A 20 -21.57 4.98 13.22
C VAL A 20 -23.02 4.66 13.51
N GLY A 21 -23.33 4.14 14.70
CA GLY A 21 -24.66 3.66 15.07
C GLY A 21 -24.80 2.14 14.89
N PRO A 22 -25.46 1.43 15.83
CA PRO A 22 -25.64 -0.02 15.79
C PRO A 22 -26.40 -0.52 14.56
N GLU A 23 -27.29 0.30 14.01
CA GLU A 23 -28.08 -0.06 12.84
C GLU A 23 -27.35 0.17 11.51
N ARG A 24 -26.32 1.02 11.51
CA ARG A 24 -25.63 1.48 10.30
C ARG A 24 -24.35 0.69 10.03
N LEU A 25 -23.62 0.32 11.09
CA LEU A 25 -22.42 -0.52 10.99
C LEU A 25 -22.65 -1.82 10.19
N PRO A 26 -23.68 -2.66 10.49
CA PRO A 26 -23.94 -3.86 9.71
C PRO A 26 -24.42 -3.58 8.28
N LYS A 27 -25.06 -2.42 8.03
CA LYS A 27 -25.43 -2.00 6.68
C LYS A 27 -24.19 -1.66 5.85
N LEU A 28 -23.22 -0.94 6.42
CA LEU A 28 -21.96 -0.61 5.75
C LEU A 28 -21.15 -1.87 5.41
N ILE A 29 -21.02 -2.82 6.35
CA ILE A 29 -20.34 -4.09 6.09
C ILE A 29 -21.02 -4.85 4.95
N ARG A 30 -22.35 -4.89 4.90
CA ARG A 30 -23.08 -5.55 3.81
C ARG A 30 -22.82 -4.89 2.46
N VAL A 31 -22.83 -3.56 2.41
CA VAL A 31 -22.58 -2.83 1.16
C VAL A 31 -21.14 -3.05 0.72
N THR A 32 -20.15 -2.73 1.55
CA THR A 32 -18.73 -2.92 1.22
C THR A 32 -18.41 -4.39 0.92
N GLY A 33 -18.98 -5.32 1.68
CA GLY A 33 -18.82 -6.76 1.47
C GLY A 33 -19.41 -7.24 0.15
N LEU A 34 -20.56 -6.72 -0.28
CA LEU A 34 -21.13 -7.03 -1.60
C LEU A 34 -20.22 -6.55 -2.73
N TRP A 35 -19.63 -5.36 -2.58
CA TRP A 35 -18.70 -4.79 -3.58
C TRP A 35 -17.40 -5.59 -3.66
N ILE A 36 -16.78 -5.90 -2.52
CA ILE A 36 -15.60 -6.78 -2.44
C ILE A 36 -15.94 -8.17 -3.01
N GLY A 37 -17.08 -8.75 -2.63
CA GLY A 37 -17.48 -10.08 -3.07
C GLY A 37 -17.73 -10.13 -4.59
N ARG A 38 -18.33 -9.09 -5.15
CA ARG A 38 -18.50 -8.94 -6.60
C ARG A 38 -17.16 -8.85 -7.31
N ALA A 39 -16.23 -8.04 -6.80
CA ALA A 39 -14.89 -7.92 -7.37
C ALA A 39 -14.13 -9.25 -7.31
N GLN A 40 -14.19 -9.95 -6.16
CA GLN A 40 -13.57 -11.26 -6.00
C GLN A 40 -14.18 -12.28 -6.97
N ALA A 41 -15.51 -12.28 -7.16
CA ALA A 41 -16.19 -13.15 -8.11
C ALA A 41 -15.76 -12.89 -9.57
N SER A 42 -15.60 -11.62 -9.95
CA SER A 42 -15.07 -11.25 -11.28
C SER A 42 -13.63 -11.75 -11.50
N LEU A 43 -12.76 -11.63 -10.49
CA LEU A 43 -11.40 -12.17 -10.55
C LEU A 43 -11.38 -13.70 -10.60
N HIS A 44 -12.33 -14.35 -9.91
CA HIS A 44 -12.45 -15.80 -9.93
C HIS A 44 -12.87 -16.32 -11.30
N ALA A 45 -13.87 -15.69 -11.92
CA ALA A 45 -14.31 -16.02 -13.28
C ALA A 45 -13.17 -15.89 -14.30
N ILE A 46 -12.44 -14.77 -14.27
CA ILE A 46 -11.28 -14.54 -15.14
C ILE A 46 -10.20 -15.62 -14.91
N LYS A 47 -9.89 -15.97 -13.66
CA LYS A 47 -8.95 -17.06 -13.34
C LYS A 47 -9.45 -18.40 -13.86
N THR A 48 -10.74 -18.71 -13.73
CA THR A 48 -11.33 -19.97 -14.21
C THR A 48 -11.26 -20.08 -15.73
N ASP A 49 -11.56 -19.00 -16.45
CA ASP A 49 -11.49 -18.96 -17.91
C ASP A 49 -10.03 -19.01 -18.41
N ILE A 50 -9.13 -18.25 -17.77
CA ILE A 50 -7.69 -18.30 -18.01
C ILE A 50 -7.13 -19.70 -17.75
N SER A 51 -7.54 -20.37 -16.68
CA SER A 51 -7.04 -21.72 -16.35
C SER A 51 -7.55 -22.79 -17.32
N LYS A 52 -8.65 -22.51 -18.03
CA LYS A 52 -9.24 -23.42 -19.01
C LYS A 52 -8.53 -23.35 -20.38
N GLU A 53 -7.84 -22.26 -20.67
CA GLU A 53 -7.28 -22.00 -22.01
C GLU A 53 -5.76 -21.66 -22.00
N LEU A 54 -5.20 -21.16 -20.89
CA LEU A 54 -3.78 -20.76 -20.81
C LEU A 54 -2.89 -21.84 -20.21
N ARG A 55 -1.79 -22.11 -20.92
CA ARG A 55 -0.63 -22.80 -20.38
C ARG A 55 -0.09 -22.01 -19.18
N ALA A 56 0.09 -22.66 -18.04
CA ALA A 56 0.59 -22.06 -16.79
C ALA A 56 1.88 -21.22 -16.94
N GLN A 57 2.62 -21.43 -18.04
CA GLN A 57 3.83 -20.70 -18.40
C GLN A 57 3.60 -19.18 -18.61
N GLU A 58 2.56 -18.77 -19.34
CA GLU A 58 2.35 -17.36 -19.70
C GLU A 58 1.91 -16.52 -18.50
N LEU A 59 1.08 -17.09 -17.62
CA LEU A 59 0.68 -16.45 -16.37
C LEU A 59 1.87 -16.30 -15.42
N LYS A 60 2.76 -17.31 -15.38
CA LYS A 60 3.98 -17.27 -14.57
C LYS A 60 4.94 -16.17 -15.06
N ASP A 61 5.08 -16.00 -16.37
CA ASP A 61 5.91 -14.94 -16.95
C ASP A 61 5.32 -13.54 -16.72
N ALA A 62 4.00 -13.36 -16.80
CA ALA A 62 3.35 -12.08 -16.49
C ALA A 62 3.48 -11.69 -15.00
N LEU A 63 3.33 -12.67 -14.09
CA LEU A 63 3.54 -12.46 -12.65
C LEU A 63 5.01 -12.12 -12.33
N ASN A 64 5.96 -12.80 -12.96
CA ASN A 64 7.39 -12.52 -12.78
C ASN A 64 7.77 -11.11 -13.26
N LYS A 65 7.28 -10.67 -14.42
CA LYS A 65 7.51 -9.30 -14.92
C LYS A 65 6.93 -8.24 -13.98
N THR A 66 5.72 -8.46 -13.46
CA THR A 66 5.08 -7.53 -12.51
C THR A 66 5.87 -7.42 -11.20
N ASN A 67 6.37 -8.54 -10.68
CA ASN A 67 7.21 -8.56 -9.48
C ASN A 67 8.56 -7.85 -9.70
N GLN A 68 9.18 -8.02 -10.87
CA GLN A 68 10.42 -7.31 -11.22
C GLN A 68 10.18 -5.80 -11.29
N THR A 69 9.12 -5.35 -11.97
CA THR A 69 8.77 -3.92 -12.04
C THR A 69 8.46 -3.32 -10.67
N MET A 70 7.78 -4.07 -9.79
CA MET A 70 7.53 -3.63 -8.40
C MET A 70 8.83 -3.55 -7.57
N SER A 71 9.78 -4.46 -7.79
CA SER A 71 11.10 -4.43 -7.16
C SER A 71 11.92 -3.22 -7.61
N ASP A 72 11.86 -2.88 -8.89
CA ASP A 72 12.56 -1.71 -9.46
C ASP A 72 11.93 -0.39 -8.97
N MET A 73 10.61 -0.36 -8.77
CA MET A 73 9.90 0.78 -8.17
C MET A 73 10.30 1.01 -6.71
N ASN A 74 10.47 -0.06 -5.92
CA ASN A 74 10.92 0.05 -4.53
C ASN A 74 12.36 0.57 -4.42
N GLN A 75 13.23 0.22 -5.38
CA GLN A 75 14.60 0.75 -5.43
C GLN A 75 14.65 2.25 -5.77
N THR A 76 13.65 2.77 -6.48
CA THR A 76 13.60 4.19 -6.87
C THR A 76 13.09 5.09 -5.73
N ILE A 77 12.22 4.58 -4.85
CA ILE A 77 11.67 5.33 -3.71
C ILE A 77 12.73 5.57 -2.61
N HIS A 78 13.75 4.71 -2.49
CA HIS A 78 14.83 4.89 -1.52
C HIS A 78 15.92 5.91 -1.93
N ILE A 79 15.83 6.52 -3.13
CA ILE A 79 16.81 7.51 -3.57
C ILE A 79 16.46 8.94 -3.09
N ASP A 80 15.19 9.24 -2.83
CA ASP A 80 14.77 10.58 -2.36
C ASP A 80 15.21 10.88 -0.91
N GLU A 81 15.44 9.88 -0.07
CA GLU A 81 15.83 10.09 1.34
C GLU A 81 17.33 10.46 1.52
N ARG A 82 18.16 10.32 0.46
CA ARG A 82 19.61 10.62 0.50
C ARG A 82 19.96 12.04 0.06
N LEU A 83 19.02 12.80 -0.52
CA LEU A 83 19.31 14.12 -1.07
C LEU A 83 19.12 15.28 -0.07
N ASP A 84 18.53 15.02 1.11
CA ASP A 84 18.36 16.04 2.15
C ASP A 84 19.57 16.16 3.11
N GLU A 85 20.51 15.20 3.11
CA GLU A 85 21.67 15.23 4.02
C GLU A 85 22.88 15.99 3.44
N VAL A 86 22.94 16.23 2.12
CA VAL A 86 24.09 16.91 1.47
C VAL A 86 23.94 18.45 1.47
N LYS A 87 22.74 19.00 1.75
CA LYS A 87 22.49 20.46 1.72
C LYS A 87 22.78 21.18 3.05
N LYS A 88 23.64 20.63 3.92
CA LYS A 88 23.96 21.26 5.22
C LYS A 88 25.44 21.49 5.55
N THR A 89 26.35 21.20 4.62
CA THR A 89 27.76 21.59 4.77
C THR A 89 28.21 22.28 3.50
N ASP A 90 28.18 23.61 3.54
CA ASP A 90 29.32 24.49 3.19
C ASP A 90 28.77 25.91 2.93
N PRO A 91 29.02 26.88 3.85
CA PRO A 91 28.86 28.30 3.54
C PRO A 91 29.79 28.68 2.36
N PRO A 92 29.38 29.59 1.46
CA PRO A 92 30.21 30.00 0.34
C PRO A 92 31.51 30.63 0.85
N GLU A 93 32.62 30.04 0.40
CA GLU A 93 33.97 30.59 0.49
C GLU A 93 34.00 31.89 -0.34
N GLU A 94 33.76 33.02 0.33
CA GLU A 94 33.88 34.35 -0.25
C GLU A 94 35.36 34.73 -0.29
N ILE A 95 35.91 34.66 -1.50
CA ILE A 95 37.24 35.16 -1.85
C ILE A 95 37.13 36.68 -2.02
N ASP A 96 37.65 37.47 -1.08
CA ASP A 96 38.08 38.86 -1.33
C ASP A 96 39.21 39.21 -0.36
N LYS A 97 40.46 39.09 -0.80
CA LYS A 97 41.34 40.18 -1.23
C LYS A 97 41.64 41.25 -0.17
N LYS A 98 42.87 41.74 -0.32
CA LYS A 98 43.34 43.12 -0.14
C LYS A 98 43.85 43.57 1.22
N ASP A 99 45.16 43.85 1.18
CA ASP A 99 45.80 45.10 1.61
C ASP A 99 45.98 45.36 3.11
N GLY A 100 47.24 45.51 3.53
CA GLY A 100 47.62 46.22 4.77
C GLY A 100 48.72 45.56 5.58
#